data_AF-A0A2H6JY86-F1
#
_entry.id   AF-A0A2H6JY86-F1
#
_cell.length_a   1.000
_cell.length_b   1.000
_cell.length_c   1.000
_cell.angle_alpha   90.00
_cell.angle_beta   90.00
_cell.angle_gamma   90.00
#
_symmetry.space_group_name_H-M   'P 1'
#
loop_
_entity.id
_entity.type
_entity.pdbx_description
1 polymer ?
#
loop_
_entity_poly.entity_id
_entity_poly.type
_entity_poly.pdbx_seq_one_letter_code
_entity_poly.pdbx_strand_id
1 'polypeptide(L)' 'MKQRINARTRVYEVMKLYPGTTDYLLELNICGCSLGEIPGKRSIELTLEDVARERNINLEKFLEELNRRI' A
#
# COMPACT_ATOMS: atom_id res chain seq x y z
N MET A 1 -6.05 -4.98 -19.51
CA MET A 1 -6.25 -5.88 -18.34
C MET A 1 -5.74 -5.17 -17.11
N LYS A 2 -6.55 -5.02 -16.06
CA LYS A 2 -6.06 -4.45 -14.78
C LYS A 2 -5.12 -5.48 -14.14
N GLN A 3 -3.89 -5.09 -13.84
CA GLN A 3 -2.93 -5.95 -13.15
C GLN A 3 -3.40 -6.19 -11.71
N ARG A 4 -3.37 -7.44 -11.23
CA ARG A 4 -3.74 -7.72 -9.84
C ARG A 4 -2.66 -7.21 -8.89
N ILE A 5 -3.04 -6.43 -7.89
CA ILE A 5 -2.14 -5.97 -6.83
C ILE A 5 -1.73 -7.19 -5.99
N ASN A 6 -0.44 -7.30 -5.66
CA ASN A 6 0.08 -8.38 -4.83
C ASN A 6 1.05 -7.84 -3.76
N ALA A 7 1.49 -8.72 -2.85
CA ALA A 7 2.36 -8.39 -1.72
C ALA A 7 3.60 -7.56 -2.08
N ARG A 8 4.19 -7.79 -3.27
CA ARG A 8 5.42 -7.13 -3.73
C ARG A 8 5.18 -5.80 -4.43
N THR A 9 3.92 -5.47 -4.75
CA THR A 9 3.57 -4.17 -5.32
C THR A 9 3.92 -3.08 -4.31
N ARG A 10 4.53 -1.99 -4.76
CA ARG A 10 4.84 -0.84 -3.90
C ARG A 10 3.65 0.10 -3.78
N VAL A 11 3.54 0.80 -2.66
CA VAL A 11 2.45 1.75 -2.40
C VAL A 11 2.34 2.80 -3.53
N TYR A 12 3.45 3.38 -3.99
CA TYR A 12 3.40 4.36 -5.08
C TYR A 12 2.89 3.74 -6.40
N GLU A 13 3.14 2.46 -6.64
CA GLU A 13 2.67 1.77 -7.85
C GLU A 13 1.16 1.60 -7.82
N VAL A 14 0.61 1.25 -6.66
CA VAL A 14 -0.84 1.17 -6.44
C VAL A 14 -1.48 2.54 -6.71
N MET A 15 -0.95 3.61 -6.13
CA MET A 15 -1.49 4.97 -6.34
C MET A 15 -1.40 5.41 -7.80
N LYS A 16 -0.29 5.11 -8.49
CA LYS A 16 -0.07 5.48 -9.89
C LYS A 16 -1.00 4.72 -10.84
N LEU A 17 -1.16 3.42 -10.63
CA LEU A 17 -1.97 2.55 -11.50
C LEU A 17 -3.47 2.65 -11.18
N TYR A 18 -3.81 2.91 -9.91
CA TYR A 18 -5.17 2.94 -9.40
C TYR A 18 -5.40 4.16 -8.50
N PRO A 19 -5.50 5.38 -9.06
CA PRO A 19 -5.64 6.61 -8.27
C PRO A 19 -6.82 6.61 -7.30
N GLY A 20 -7.90 5.89 -7.60
CA GLY A 20 -9.06 5.74 -6.70
C GLY A 20 -8.79 4.98 -5.39
N THR A 21 -7.60 4.39 -5.24
CA THR A 21 -7.16 3.79 -3.97
C THR A 21 -6.51 4.79 -3.01
N THR A 22 -6.25 6.02 -3.46
CA THR A 22 -5.50 7.04 -2.69
C THR A 22 -6.16 7.36 -1.36
N ASP A 23 -7.48 7.60 -1.34
CA ASP A 23 -8.21 7.95 -0.12
C ASP A 23 -8.14 6.82 0.92
N TYR A 24 -8.28 5.57 0.47
CA TYR A 24 -8.15 4.40 1.34
C TYR A 24 -6.74 4.27 1.94
N LEU A 25 -5.71 4.48 1.12
CA LEU A 25 -4.32 4.48 1.60
C LEU A 25 -4.05 5.65 2.54
N LEU A 26 -4.73 6.78 2.39
CA LEU A 26 -4.64 7.94 3.27
C LEU A 26 -5.34 7.70 4.60
N GLU A 27 -6.54 7.11 4.59
CA GLU A 27 -7.27 6.69 5.79
C GLU A 27 -6.46 5.72 6.66
N LEU A 28 -5.68 4.83 6.04
CA LEU A 28 -4.75 3.94 6.72
C LEU A 28 -3.42 4.60 7.09
N ASN A 29 -3.22 5.88 6.75
CA ASN A 29 -2.00 6.67 6.94
C ASN A 29 -0.76 6.05 6.24
N ILE A 30 -0.96 5.33 5.12
CA ILE A 30 0.07 4.59 4.36
C ILE A 30 0.75 5.48 3.30
N CYS A 31 0.02 6.42 2.70
CA CYS A 31 0.53 7.28 1.62
C CYS A 31 1.11 8.63 2.09
N GLY A 32 1.29 8.82 3.40
CA GLY A 32 1.83 10.06 3.97
C GLY A 32 3.32 10.31 3.65
N CYS A 33 3.77 11.56 3.80
CA CYS A 33 5.17 11.97 3.65
C CYS A 33 6.08 11.53 4.81
N SER A 34 5.57 10.75 5.77
CA SER A 34 6.38 10.20 6.84
C SER A 34 7.48 9.32 6.25
N LEU A 35 8.67 9.38 6.85
CA LEU A 35 9.59 8.26 6.77
C LEU A 35 8.82 7.03 7.27
N GLY A 36 8.85 5.93 6.51
CA GLY A 36 8.30 4.68 7.00
C GLY A 36 9.07 4.23 8.24
N GLU A 37 8.56 3.23 8.94
CA GLU A 37 9.26 2.66 10.11
C GLU A 37 10.60 2.00 9.71
N ILE A 38 10.81 1.78 8.40
CA ILE A 38 12.09 1.34 7.83
C ILE A 38 13.02 2.56 7.61
N PRO A 39 14.18 2.60 8.29
CA PRO A 39 15.14 3.70 8.13
C PRO A 39 15.53 3.94 6.67
N GLY A 40 15.44 5.20 6.25
CA GLY A 40 15.86 5.62 4.90
C GLY A 40 14.85 5.33 3.78
N LYS A 41 13.64 4.84 4.09
CA LYS A 41 12.57 4.67 3.10
C LYS A 41 11.34 5.51 3.45
N ARG A 42 10.70 6.10 2.44
CA ARG A 42 9.38 6.71 2.59
C ARG A 42 8.30 5.65 2.59
N SER A 43 7.18 5.86 3.28
CA SER A 43 6.06 4.90 3.31
C SER A 43 5.58 4.49 1.92
N ILE A 44 5.62 5.42 0.95
CA ILE A 44 5.23 5.16 -0.44
C ILE A 44 6.18 4.20 -1.20
N GLU A 45 7.42 4.04 -0.73
CA GLU A 45 8.45 3.18 -1.33
C GLU A 45 8.39 1.74 -0.80
N LEU A 46 7.60 1.50 0.25
CA LEU A 46 7.38 0.19 0.84
C LEU A 46 6.52 -0.70 -0.06
N THR A 47 6.79 -2.00 -0.01
CA THR A 47 5.86 -3.01 -0.54
C THR A 47 4.64 -3.13 0.36
N LEU A 48 3.55 -3.69 -0.16
CA LEU A 48 2.34 -3.91 0.65
C LEU A 48 2.58 -4.93 1.77
N GLU A 49 3.48 -5.90 1.58
CA GLU A 49 3.94 -6.79 2.66
C GLU A 49 4.73 -6.07 3.74
N ASP A 50 5.62 -5.14 3.38
CA ASP A 50 6.34 -4.31 4.35
C ASP A 50 5.33 -3.50 5.18
N VAL A 51 4.40 -2.81 4.51
CA VAL A 51 3.35 -2.03 5.19
C VAL A 51 2.52 -2.89 6.12
N ALA A 52 2.12 -4.09 5.69
CA ALA A 52 1.33 -5.00 6.51
C ALA A 52 2.10 -5.46 7.75
N ARG A 53 3.40 -5.76 7.61
CA ARG A 53 4.26 -6.15 8.72
C ARG A 53 4.46 -5.01 9.71
N GLU A 54 4.88 -3.83 9.26
CA GLU A 54 5.18 -2.69 10.13
C GLU A 54 3.92 -2.25 10.91
N ARG A 55 2.75 -2.28 10.26
CA ARG A 55 1.49 -1.80 10.85
C ARG A 55 0.65 -2.88 11.50
N ASN A 56 1.17 -4.12 11.59
CA ASN A 56 0.44 -5.28 12.10
C ASN A 56 -0.95 -5.45 11.44
N ILE A 57 -1.02 -5.21 10.12
CA ILE A 57 -2.23 -5.40 9.31
C ILE A 57 -2.21 -6.82 8.74
N ASN A 58 -3.37 -7.47 8.67
CA ASN A 58 -3.50 -8.74 7.97
C ASN A 58 -3.30 -8.53 6.45
N LEU A 59 -2.18 -9.05 5.92
CA LEU A 59 -1.80 -8.87 4.52
C LEU A 59 -2.85 -9.39 3.53
N GLU A 60 -3.46 -10.54 3.79
CA GLU A 60 -4.45 -11.14 2.90
C GLU A 60 -5.68 -10.23 2.77
N LYS A 61 -6.28 -9.82 3.89
CA LYS A 61 -7.41 -8.87 3.91
C LYS A 61 -7.06 -7.53 3.28
N PHE A 62 -5.83 -7.06 3.49
CA PHE A 62 -5.38 -5.79 2.91
C PHE A 62 -5.30 -5.87 1.37
N LEU A 63 -4.74 -6.97 0.85
CA LEU A 63 -4.69 -7.21 -0.59
C LEU A 63 -6.08 -7.44 -1.20
N GLU A 64 -6.97 -8.15 -0.50
CA GLU A 64 -8.36 -8.31 -0.93
C GLU A 64 -9.07 -6.95 -1.06
N GLU A 65 -8.93 -6.09 -0.06
CA GLU A 65 -9.58 -4.79 -0.06
C GLU A 65 -9.05 -3.86 -1.16
N LEU A 66 -7.73 -3.86 -1.38
CA LEU A 66 -7.13 -3.12 -2.49
C LEU A 66 -7.62 -3.64 -3.84
N ASN A 67 -7.63 -4.96 -4.05
CA ASN A 67 -8.09 -5.55 -5.31
C ASN A 67 -9.61 -5.43 -5.52
N ARG A 68 -10.40 -5.23 -4.46
CA ARG A 68 -11.84 -4.94 -4.57
C ARG A 68 -12.12 -3.54 -5.12
N ARG A 69 -11.18 -2.61 -4.93
CA ARG A 69 -11.30 -1.19 -5.31
C ARG A 69 -10.79 -0.88 -6.71
N ILE A 70 -10.12 -1.82 -7.38
CA ILE A 70 -9.50 -1.59 -8.69
C ILE A 70 -10.41 -1.83 -9.87
#